data_AF-A0A7S1QBC5-F1
#
_entry.id   AF-A0A7S1QBC5-F1
#
_cell.length_a   1.000
_cell.length_b   1.000
_cell.length_c   1.000
_cell.angle_alpha   90.00
_cell.angle_beta   90.00
_cell.angle_gamma   90.00
#
_symmetry.space_group_name_H-M   'P 1'
#
loop_
_entity.id
_entity.type
_entity.pdbx_description
1 polymer ?
#
loop_
_entity_poly.entity_id
_entity_poly.type
_entity_poly.pdbx_seq_one_letter_code
_entity_poly.pdbx_strand_id
1 'polypeptide(L)'
;CILVTPGQVVLSHFKSKREDGSVTKSRTPREAKVIALGDDTARLEFLANGRRHEVPSTWIVGAQPIPSAGLLQSGISQETMKRGKLAITLLRTERAVLAYYLKGMTQCVETLQGFLEKAQAFTAMGDLNNARKCAQIVQDYLAKETKEMDAETASMQPESLDQVPKLDEDGQVLPNTDLNKPIWNMPPLGTDSKDTGQDILFVDGVPTDQSGRPLDLTPEQAESLQEQAEGKGKA
;
A
#
# COMPACT_ATOMS: atom_id res chain seq x y z
N CYS A 1 -2.31 -12.64 -22.03
CA CYS A 1 -1.26 -13.20 -21.17
C CYS A 1 -1.47 -12.61 -19.77
N ILE A 2 -1.72 -13.43 -18.75
CA ILE A 2 -1.88 -12.93 -17.38
C ILE A 2 -0.47 -12.70 -16.84
N LEU A 3 -0.13 -11.46 -16.48
CA LEU A 3 1.17 -11.13 -15.90
C LEU A 3 1.13 -11.55 -14.42
N VAL A 4 1.89 -12.58 -14.09
CA VAL A 4 1.93 -13.20 -12.75
C VAL A 4 3.31 -13.01 -12.16
N THR A 5 3.38 -12.50 -10.93
CA THR A 5 4.65 -12.34 -10.21
C THR A 5 4.80 -13.35 -9.06
N PRO A 6 6.02 -13.77 -8.71
CA PRO A 6 6.28 -14.53 -7.49
C PRO A 6 5.75 -13.78 -6.27
N GLY A 7 5.12 -14.49 -5.34
CA GLY A 7 4.48 -13.95 -4.14
C GLY A 7 3.01 -13.54 -4.32
N GLN A 8 2.51 -13.44 -5.56
CA GLN A 8 1.12 -13.07 -5.83
C GLN A 8 0.14 -14.22 -5.52
N VAL A 9 -1.06 -13.88 -5.02
CA VAL A 9 -2.17 -14.83 -4.91
C VAL A 9 -2.95 -14.85 -6.24
N VAL A 10 -3.08 -16.04 -6.81
CA VAL A 10 -3.75 -16.28 -8.10
C VAL A 10 -4.83 -17.34 -7.94
N LEU A 11 -5.80 -17.34 -8.85
CA LEU A 11 -6.75 -18.43 -9.02
C LEU A 11 -6.18 -19.42 -10.04
N SER A 12 -5.89 -20.64 -9.59
CA SER A 12 -5.35 -21.69 -10.44
C SER A 12 -6.11 -23.00 -10.30
N HIS A 13 -6.13 -23.78 -11.37
CA HIS A 13 -6.53 -25.19 -11.28
C HIS A 13 -5.39 -26.03 -10.70
N PHE A 14 -5.74 -27.10 -10.00
CA PHE A 14 -4.77 -28.07 -9.47
C PHE A 14 -4.83 -29.39 -10.24
N LYS A 15 -3.76 -30.19 -10.10
CA LYS A 15 -3.69 -31.54 -10.64
C LYS A 15 -4.55 -32.48 -9.78
N SER A 16 -5.70 -32.88 -10.31
CA SER A 16 -6.55 -33.91 -9.69
C SER A 16 -6.17 -35.29 -10.21
N LYS A 17 -5.89 -36.24 -9.32
CA LYS A 17 -5.70 -37.65 -9.67
C LYS A 17 -7.07 -38.33 -9.70
N ARG A 18 -7.40 -39.00 -10.80
CA ARG A 18 -8.59 -39.86 -10.88
C ARG A 18 -8.30 -41.23 -10.27
N GLU A 19 -9.35 -42.01 -10.03
CA GLU A 19 -9.26 -43.39 -9.57
C GLU A 19 -8.44 -44.26 -10.54
N ASP A 20 -8.53 -43.96 -11.85
CA ASP A 20 -7.75 -44.58 -12.92
C ASP A 20 -6.25 -44.18 -12.94
N GLY A 21 -5.78 -43.39 -11.97
CA GLY A 21 -4.40 -42.90 -11.89
C GLY A 21 -4.06 -41.75 -12.85
N SER A 22 -4.95 -41.40 -13.78
CA SER A 22 -4.75 -40.26 -14.70
C SER A 22 -4.84 -38.90 -13.98
N VAL A 23 -4.01 -37.95 -14.41
CA VAL A 23 -3.99 -36.59 -13.86
C VAL A 23 -4.78 -35.65 -14.76
N THR A 24 -5.87 -35.08 -14.23
CA THR A 24 -6.69 -34.12 -14.97
C THR A 24 -6.77 -32.78 -14.26
N LYS A 25 -7.02 -31.72 -15.03
CA LYS A 25 -7.27 -30.36 -14.52
C LYS A 25 -8.49 -30.38 -13.60
N SER A 26 -8.38 -29.77 -12.41
CA SER A 26 -9.52 -29.64 -11.50
C SER A 26 -10.68 -28.88 -12.15
N ARG A 27 -11.92 -29.22 -11.80
CA ARG A 27 -13.10 -28.49 -12.32
C ARG A 27 -13.19 -27.07 -11.76
N THR A 28 -12.89 -26.91 -10.47
CA THR A 28 -12.92 -25.61 -9.78
C THR A 28 -11.50 -25.06 -9.59
N PRO A 29 -11.25 -23.79 -9.96
CA PRO A 29 -10.01 -23.12 -9.61
C PRO A 29 -10.01 -22.79 -8.11
N ARG A 30 -8.81 -22.72 -7.51
CA ARG A 30 -8.61 -22.40 -6.09
C ARG A 30 -7.52 -21.34 -5.96
N GLU A 31 -7.58 -20.60 -4.85
CA GLU A 31 -6.56 -19.62 -4.53
C GLU A 31 -5.22 -20.30 -4.21
N ALA A 32 -4.17 -19.80 -4.84
CA ALA A 32 -2.82 -20.29 -4.65
C ALA A 32 -1.82 -19.14 -4.69
N LYS A 33 -0.80 -19.20 -3.84
CA LYS A 33 0.33 -18.29 -3.83
C LYS A 33 1.39 -18.77 -4.82
N VAL A 34 1.86 -17.89 -5.68
CA VAL A 34 2.93 -18.19 -6.64
C VAL A 34 4.26 -18.22 -5.91
N ILE A 35 4.96 -19.34 -5.94
CA ILE A 35 6.31 -19.47 -5.33
C ILE A 35 7.37 -19.17 -6.38
N ALA A 36 7.26 -19.79 -7.54
CA ALA A 36 8.21 -19.64 -8.64
C ALA A 36 7.49 -19.79 -9.98
N LEU A 37 7.97 -19.04 -10.97
CA LEU A 37 7.48 -19.09 -12.34
C LEU A 37 8.60 -19.66 -13.22
N GLY A 38 8.34 -20.77 -13.91
CA GLY A 38 9.17 -21.27 -15.00
C GLY A 38 8.58 -20.89 -16.35
N ASP A 39 9.22 -21.35 -17.42
CA ASP A 39 8.83 -20.98 -18.80
C ASP A 39 7.43 -21.50 -19.15
N ASP A 40 7.13 -22.76 -18.81
CA ASP A 40 5.85 -23.43 -19.10
C ASP A 40 5.06 -23.89 -17.86
N THR A 41 5.70 -23.90 -16.69
CA THR A 41 5.10 -24.35 -15.42
C THR A 41 5.24 -23.28 -14.34
N ALA A 42 4.28 -23.26 -13.42
CA ALA A 42 4.30 -22.44 -12.23
C ALA A 42 4.24 -23.33 -10.99
N ARG A 43 5.11 -23.06 -10.02
CA ARG A 43 5.06 -23.69 -8.69
C ARG A 43 4.17 -22.85 -7.79
N LEU A 44 3.02 -23.40 -7.43
CA LEU A 44 2.00 -22.74 -6.63
C LEU A 44 1.79 -23.45 -5.30
N GLU A 45 1.47 -22.69 -4.25
CA GLU A 45 1.05 -23.19 -2.95
C GLU A 45 -0.43 -22.87 -2.75
N PHE A 46 -1.28 -23.89 -2.74
CA PHE A 46 -2.72 -23.69 -2.60
C PHE A 46 -3.07 -23.33 -1.15
N LEU A 47 -3.70 -22.17 -0.95
CA LEU A 47 -3.97 -21.64 0.40
C LEU A 47 -4.89 -22.55 1.23
N ALA A 48 -5.80 -23.26 0.57
CA ALA A 48 -6.76 -24.16 1.22
C ALA A 48 -6.12 -25.38 1.89
N ASN A 49 -4.93 -25.81 1.49
CA ASN A 49 -4.32 -27.04 2.00
C ASN A 49 -2.81 -26.93 2.26
N GLY A 50 -2.19 -25.78 2.00
CA GLY A 50 -0.74 -25.56 2.16
C GLY A 50 0.13 -26.43 1.24
N ARG A 51 -0.45 -27.12 0.25
CA ARG A 51 0.31 -28.04 -0.61
C ARG A 51 0.90 -27.33 -1.80
N ARG A 52 2.17 -27.65 -2.07
CA ARG A 52 2.91 -27.15 -3.23
C ARG A 52 2.66 -28.05 -4.42
N HIS A 53 2.23 -27.45 -5.52
CA HIS A 53 1.94 -28.13 -6.77
C HIS A 53 2.59 -27.38 -7.93
N GLU A 54 3.18 -28.14 -8.84
CA GLU A 54 3.64 -27.61 -10.11
C GLU A 54 2.57 -27.82 -11.17
N VAL A 55 2.05 -26.72 -11.70
CA VAL A 55 0.95 -26.70 -12.68
C VAL A 55 1.37 -25.93 -13.93
N PRO A 56 0.83 -26.25 -15.11
CA PRO A 56 1.08 -25.45 -16.31
C PRO A 56 0.68 -24.00 -16.11
N SER A 57 1.45 -23.05 -16.65
CA SER A 57 1.15 -21.61 -16.57
C SER A 57 -0.24 -21.26 -17.14
N THR A 58 -0.69 -22.02 -18.15
CA THR A 58 -2.02 -21.92 -18.77
C THR A 58 -3.18 -22.30 -17.84
N TRP A 59 -2.92 -22.89 -16.67
CA TRP A 59 -3.95 -23.26 -15.70
C TRP A 59 -4.25 -22.16 -14.68
N ILE A 60 -3.51 -21.06 -14.72
CA ILE A 60 -3.77 -19.85 -13.96
C ILE A 60 -4.88 -19.07 -14.68
N VAL A 61 -6.05 -18.97 -14.05
CA VAL A 61 -7.28 -18.41 -14.65
C VAL A 61 -7.37 -16.91 -14.44
N GLY A 62 -6.85 -16.42 -13.32
CA GLY A 62 -6.88 -15.01 -12.97
C GLY A 62 -5.85 -14.70 -11.92
N ALA A 63 -5.18 -13.56 -12.09
CA ALA A 63 -4.41 -12.94 -11.03
C ALA A 63 -5.34 -11.89 -10.41
N GLN A 64 -5.73 -12.03 -9.14
CA GLN A 64 -6.35 -10.88 -8.48
C GLN A 64 -5.24 -9.83 -8.28
N PRO A 65 -5.37 -8.63 -8.86
CA PRO A 65 -4.58 -7.52 -8.37
C PRO A 65 -5.25 -7.10 -7.07
N ILE A 66 -4.58 -7.24 -5.93
CA ILE A 66 -4.67 -6.38 -4.74
C ILE A 66 -3.92 -7.08 -3.58
N PRO A 67 -3.15 -6.33 -2.77
CA PRO A 67 -2.52 -6.85 -1.55
C PRO A 67 -3.63 -7.43 -0.67
N SER A 68 -3.50 -8.70 -0.29
CA SER A 68 -4.49 -9.39 0.54
C SER A 68 -4.91 -8.50 1.72
N ALA A 69 -6.19 -8.16 1.81
CA ALA A 69 -6.73 -7.32 2.90
C ALA A 69 -6.39 -7.90 4.29
N GLY A 70 -6.15 -9.22 4.38
CA GLY A 70 -5.64 -9.88 5.59
C GLY A 70 -4.23 -9.49 6.01
N LEU A 71 -3.32 -9.14 5.07
CA LEU A 71 -1.98 -8.62 5.38
C LEU A 71 -2.00 -7.20 5.97
N LEU A 72 -3.10 -6.46 5.80
CA LEU A 72 -3.30 -5.16 6.45
C LEU A 72 -3.98 -5.28 7.83
N GLN A 73 -4.54 -6.46 8.16
CA GLN A 73 -5.33 -6.66 9.38
C GLN A 73 -4.61 -7.52 10.44
N SER A 74 -3.71 -8.43 10.05
CA SER A 74 -2.94 -9.20 11.02
C SER A 74 -1.64 -8.47 11.40
N GLY A 75 -1.59 -7.92 12.61
CA GLY A 75 -0.36 -7.41 13.23
C GLY A 75 -0.08 -5.90 13.07
N ILE A 76 -0.96 -5.14 12.40
CA ILE A 76 -0.82 -3.69 12.29
C ILE A 76 -1.54 -3.02 13.46
N SER A 77 -0.82 -2.26 14.27
CA SER A 77 -1.42 -1.49 15.38
C SER A 77 -2.50 -0.55 14.85
N GLN A 78 -3.57 -0.33 15.64
CA GLN A 78 -4.63 0.63 15.31
C GLN A 78 -4.07 2.01 14.94
N GLU A 79 -2.94 2.38 15.57
CA GLU A 79 -2.21 3.60 15.29
C GLU A 79 -1.60 3.61 13.89
N THR A 80 -0.91 2.54 13.48
CA THR A 80 -0.35 2.42 12.12
C THR A 80 -1.47 2.44 11.07
N MET A 81 -2.63 1.86 11.36
CA MET A 81 -3.79 1.93 10.48
C MET A 81 -4.34 3.37 10.33
N LYS A 82 -4.43 4.12 11.44
CA LYS A 82 -4.82 5.55 11.40
C LYS A 82 -3.82 6.37 10.60
N ARG A 83 -2.51 6.15 10.79
CA ARG A 83 -1.44 6.79 10.02
C ARG A 83 -1.54 6.47 8.52
N GLY A 84 -1.79 5.21 8.18
CA GLY A 84 -1.99 4.79 6.79
C GLY A 84 -3.22 5.45 6.14
N LYS A 85 -4.34 5.54 6.87
CA LYS A 85 -5.55 6.25 6.39
C LYS A 85 -5.28 7.74 6.18
N LEU A 86 -4.56 8.38 7.09
CA LEU A 86 -4.17 9.78 6.95
C LEU A 86 -3.26 9.99 5.73
N ALA A 87 -2.20 9.19 5.59
CA ALA A 87 -1.28 9.27 4.46
C ALA A 87 -2.00 9.08 3.11
N ILE A 88 -2.90 8.11 3.00
CA ILE A 88 -3.72 7.91 1.79
C ILE A 88 -4.63 9.12 1.54
N THR A 89 -5.19 9.72 2.59
CA THR A 89 -6.04 10.91 2.46
C THR A 89 -5.24 12.10 1.95
N LEU A 90 -4.04 12.34 2.49
CA LEU A 90 -3.12 13.38 2.04
C LEU A 90 -2.71 13.18 0.57
N LEU A 91 -2.34 11.95 0.19
CA LEU A 91 -2.03 11.62 -1.21
C LEU A 91 -3.23 11.85 -2.15
N ARG A 92 -4.46 11.57 -1.69
CA ARG A 92 -5.67 11.84 -2.47
C ARG A 92 -5.92 13.34 -2.63
N THR A 93 -5.70 14.14 -1.59
CA THR A 93 -5.83 15.59 -1.66
C THR A 93 -4.76 16.20 -2.56
N GLU A 94 -3.51 15.77 -2.45
CA GLU A 94 -2.43 16.19 -3.35
C GLU A 94 -2.75 15.87 -4.81
N ARG A 95 -3.24 14.65 -5.08
CA ARG A 95 -3.67 14.26 -6.44
C ARG A 95 -4.81 15.15 -6.96
N ALA A 96 -5.77 15.50 -6.10
CA ALA A 96 -6.90 16.35 -6.48
C ALA A 96 -6.45 17.78 -6.81
N VAL A 97 -5.52 18.32 -6.01
CA VAL A 97 -4.91 19.64 -6.24
C VAL A 97 -4.12 19.65 -7.55
N LEU A 98 -3.27 18.65 -7.78
CA LEU A 98 -2.52 18.52 -9.05
C LEU A 98 -3.45 18.40 -10.27
N ALA A 99 -4.53 17.62 -10.16
CA ALA A 99 -5.52 17.51 -11.23
C ALA A 99 -6.23 18.83 -11.52
N TYR A 100 -6.54 19.61 -10.48
CA TYR A 100 -7.11 20.95 -10.63
C TYR A 100 -6.16 21.89 -11.39
N TYR A 101 -4.89 21.96 -10.99
CA TYR A 101 -3.88 22.77 -11.68
C TYR A 101 -3.67 22.33 -13.12
N LEU A 102 -3.61 21.02 -13.38
CA LEU A 102 -3.43 20.50 -14.74
C LEU A 102 -4.61 20.87 -15.65
N LYS A 103 -5.84 20.85 -15.11
CA LYS A 103 -7.01 21.33 -15.83
C LYS A 103 -6.93 22.83 -16.12
N GLY A 104 -6.52 23.64 -15.13
CA GLY A 104 -6.29 25.08 -15.32
C GLY A 104 -5.27 25.35 -16.42
N MET A 105 -4.09 24.73 -16.36
CA MET A 105 -3.06 24.88 -17.39
C MET A 105 -3.55 24.47 -18.79
N THR A 106 -4.34 23.40 -18.89
CA THR A 106 -4.92 22.96 -20.16
C THR A 106 -5.85 24.03 -20.74
N GLN A 107 -6.70 24.64 -19.91
CA GLN A 107 -7.59 25.73 -20.33
C GLN A 107 -6.82 26.98 -20.77
N CYS A 108 -5.72 27.31 -20.08
CA CYS A 108 -4.85 28.42 -20.47
C CYS A 108 -4.23 28.17 -21.85
N VAL A 109 -3.73 26.95 -22.11
CA VAL A 109 -3.16 26.56 -23.41
C VAL A 109 -4.21 26.65 -24.52
N GLU A 110 -5.41 26.11 -24.31
CA GLU A 110 -6.51 26.19 -25.29
C GLU A 110 -6.89 27.64 -25.61
N THR A 111 -6.95 28.49 -24.59
CA THR A 111 -7.28 29.92 -24.74
C THR A 111 -6.20 30.66 -25.53
N LEU A 112 -4.93 30.45 -25.19
CA LEU A 112 -3.78 31.05 -25.90
C LEU A 112 -3.71 30.59 -27.35
N GLN A 113 -3.97 29.30 -27.61
CA GLN A 113 -4.04 28.76 -28.95
C GLN A 113 -5.16 29.40 -29.77
N GLY A 114 -6.35 29.58 -29.19
CA GLY A 114 -7.46 30.27 -29.85
C GLY A 114 -7.15 31.73 -30.21
N PHE A 115 -6.37 32.44 -29.38
CA PHE A 115 -5.90 33.78 -29.72
C PHE A 115 -4.84 33.79 -30.82
N LEU A 116 -3.93 32.81 -30.82
CA LEU A 116 -2.92 32.65 -31.85
C LEU A 116 -3.56 32.40 -33.22
N GLU A 117 -4.54 31.50 -33.29
CA GLU A 117 -5.29 31.20 -34.52
C GLU A 117 -6.02 32.44 -35.05
N LYS A 118 -6.67 33.22 -34.17
CA LYS A 118 -7.29 34.50 -34.55
C LYS A 118 -6.29 35.52 -35.06
N ALA A 119 -5.12 35.64 -34.41
CA ALA A 119 -4.07 36.55 -34.85
C ALA A 119 -3.51 36.18 -36.23
N GLN A 120 -3.35 34.89 -36.51
CA GLN A 120 -2.96 34.39 -37.83
C GLN A 120 -4.03 34.70 -38.89
N ALA A 121 -5.31 34.51 -38.56
CA ALA A 121 -6.41 34.84 -39.46
C ALA A 121 -6.45 36.35 -39.81
N PHE A 122 -6.28 37.24 -38.82
CA PHE A 122 -6.20 38.69 -39.08
C PHE A 122 -5.00 39.07 -39.93
N THR A 123 -3.86 38.40 -39.71
CA THR A 123 -2.65 38.61 -40.51
C THR A 123 -2.85 38.19 -41.97
N ALA A 124 -3.50 37.04 -42.20
CA ALA A 124 -3.84 36.55 -43.54
C ALA A 124 -4.85 37.48 -44.26
N MET A 125 -5.74 38.13 -43.51
CA MET A 125 -6.68 39.13 -44.04
C MET A 125 -6.05 40.52 -44.26
N GLY A 126 -4.78 40.73 -43.90
CA GLY A 126 -4.09 42.02 -44.01
C GLY A 126 -4.46 43.04 -42.93
N ASP A 127 -5.21 42.64 -41.90
CA ASP A 127 -5.60 43.50 -40.78
C ASP A 127 -4.58 43.44 -39.64
N LEU A 128 -3.47 44.17 -39.83
CA LEU A 128 -2.37 44.23 -38.88
C LEU A 128 -2.76 44.86 -37.52
N ASN A 129 -3.78 45.72 -37.50
CA ASN A 129 -4.22 46.39 -36.27
C ASN A 129 -4.90 45.40 -35.33
N ASN A 130 -5.79 44.55 -35.86
CA ASN A 130 -6.46 43.54 -35.05
C ASN A 130 -5.52 42.38 -34.67
N ALA A 131 -4.58 42.00 -35.55
CA ALA A 131 -3.51 41.05 -35.19
C ALA A 131 -2.66 41.56 -34.00
N ARG A 132 -2.30 42.85 -33.99
CA ARG A 132 -1.55 43.47 -32.89
C ARG A 132 -2.34 43.50 -31.59
N LYS A 133 -3.64 43.77 -31.64
CA LYS A 133 -4.52 43.69 -30.46
C LYS A 133 -4.58 42.27 -29.88
N CYS A 134 -4.64 41.23 -30.72
CA CYS A 134 -4.59 39.85 -30.24
C CYS A 134 -3.26 39.55 -29.53
N ALA A 135 -2.12 40.00 -30.08
CA ALA A 135 -0.82 39.86 -29.42
C ALA A 135 -0.76 40.61 -28.08
N GLN A 136 -1.34 41.82 -28.01
CA GLN A 136 -1.44 42.60 -26.78
C GLN A 136 -2.26 41.86 -25.70
N ILE A 137 -3.43 41.33 -26.06
CA ILE A 137 -4.29 40.57 -25.14
C ILE A 137 -3.55 39.34 -24.59
N VAL A 138 -2.78 38.64 -25.43
CA VAL A 138 -1.96 37.50 -24.99
C VAL A 138 -0.87 37.95 -24.01
N GLN A 139 -0.19 39.07 -24.27
CA GLN A 139 0.82 39.62 -23.35
C GLN A 139 0.20 40.02 -22.01
N ASP A 140 -0.95 40.71 -22.03
CA ASP A 140 -1.64 41.14 -20.81
C ASP A 140 -2.13 39.92 -20.00
N TYR A 141 -2.63 38.89 -20.68
CA TYR A 141 -3.02 37.63 -20.05
C TYR A 141 -1.83 36.93 -19.38
N LEU A 142 -0.70 36.78 -20.07
CA LEU A 142 0.50 36.17 -19.51
C LEU A 142 1.08 36.98 -18.34
N ALA A 143 1.07 38.31 -18.43
CA ALA A 143 1.54 39.18 -17.35
C ALA A 143 0.66 39.06 -16.11
N LYS A 144 -0.66 38.94 -16.29
CA LYS A 144 -1.62 38.70 -15.21
C LYS A 144 -1.38 37.34 -14.55
N GLU A 145 -1.31 36.27 -15.34
CA GLU A 145 -1.08 34.91 -14.84
C GLU A 145 0.25 34.82 -14.08
N THR A 146 1.33 35.39 -14.61
CA THR A 146 2.65 35.42 -13.93
C THR A 146 2.55 36.09 -12.56
N LYS A 147 1.85 37.22 -12.48
CA LYS A 147 1.66 37.95 -11.22
C LYS A 147 0.82 37.17 -10.21
N GLU A 148 -0.24 36.51 -10.66
CA GLU A 148 -1.07 35.65 -9.80
C GLU A 148 -0.26 34.45 -9.29
N MET A 149 0.53 33.81 -10.16
CA MET A 149 1.42 32.72 -9.79
C MET A 149 2.52 33.14 -8.80
N ASP A 150 3.12 34.33 -8.99
CA ASP A 150 4.11 34.88 -8.05
C ASP A 150 3.49 35.15 -6.68
N ALA A 151 2.27 35.66 -6.64
CA ALA A 151 1.53 35.90 -5.39
C ALA A 151 1.15 34.58 -4.68
N GLU A 152 0.67 33.59 -5.44
CA GLU A 152 0.38 32.25 -4.91
C GLU A 152 1.66 31.59 -4.38
N THR A 153 2.75 31.62 -5.14
CA THR A 153 4.06 31.07 -4.73
C THR A 153 4.61 31.77 -3.49
N ALA A 154 4.42 33.09 -3.38
CA ALA A 154 4.78 33.84 -2.18
C ALA A 154 3.95 33.43 -0.95
N SER A 155 2.67 33.08 -1.14
CA SER A 155 1.80 32.60 -0.05
C SER A 155 1.98 31.12 0.30
N MET A 156 2.53 30.32 -0.63
CA MET A 156 2.86 28.90 -0.41
C MET A 156 4.29 28.69 0.08
N GLN A 157 5.11 29.75 0.17
CA GLN A 157 6.38 29.65 0.86
C GLN A 157 6.09 29.15 2.28
N PRO A 158 6.77 28.09 2.73
CA PRO A 158 6.53 27.55 4.04
C PRO A 158 6.77 28.67 5.05
N GLU A 159 5.73 29.07 5.77
CA GLU A 159 5.87 29.55 7.14
C GLU A 159 6.93 28.64 7.77
N SER A 160 8.04 29.21 8.23
CA SER A 160 9.21 28.40 8.62
C SER A 160 8.76 27.25 9.53
N LEU A 161 9.47 26.12 9.54
CA LEU A 161 9.11 24.97 10.40
C LEU A 161 8.93 25.37 11.88
N ASP A 162 9.47 26.52 12.29
CA ASP A 162 9.37 27.15 13.60
C ASP A 162 8.03 27.85 13.88
N GLN A 163 7.18 28.02 12.87
CA GLN A 163 5.87 28.69 12.94
C GLN A 163 4.69 27.70 13.01
N VAL A 164 4.96 26.40 12.84
CA VAL A 164 3.95 25.36 13.06
C VAL A 164 3.63 25.29 14.57
N PRO A 165 2.37 25.47 14.99
CA PRO A 165 1.99 25.39 16.39
C PRO A 165 2.38 24.02 16.96
N LYS A 166 3.23 24.00 17.98
CA LYS A 166 3.58 22.76 18.69
C LYS A 166 2.30 22.21 19.33
N LEU A 167 1.97 20.94 19.10
CA LEU A 167 0.80 20.30 19.70
C LEU A 167 1.24 19.37 20.84
N ASP A 168 0.50 19.34 21.94
CA ASP A 168 0.67 18.34 23.00
C ASP A 168 0.05 16.99 22.62
N GLU A 169 0.15 16.00 23.52
CA GLU A 169 -0.38 14.64 23.33
C GLU A 169 -1.91 14.61 23.14
N ASP A 170 -2.60 15.67 23.58
CA ASP A 170 -4.05 15.86 23.45
C ASP A 170 -4.44 16.74 22.25
N GLY A 171 -3.46 17.23 21.47
CA GLY A 171 -3.67 18.03 20.26
C GLY A 171 -3.92 19.53 20.51
N GLN A 172 -3.55 20.07 21.68
CA GLN A 172 -3.64 21.50 21.99
C GLN A 172 -2.32 22.24 21.72
N VAL A 173 -2.42 23.53 21.40
CA VAL A 173 -1.27 24.38 21.05
C VAL A 173 -0.44 24.72 22.28
N LEU A 174 0.82 24.24 22.30
CA LEU A 174 1.81 24.50 23.32
C LEU A 174 2.42 25.91 23.16
N PRO A 175 2.64 26.66 24.26
CA PRO A 175 3.31 27.95 24.22
C PRO A 175 4.77 27.79 23.77
N ASN A 176 5.24 28.76 22.98
CA ASN A 176 6.48 28.70 22.23
C ASN A 176 7.72 29.01 23.10
N THR A 177 8.01 28.19 24.12
CA THR A 177 9.05 28.48 25.12
C THR A 177 10.33 27.65 25.05
N ASP A 178 10.47 26.67 24.15
CA ASP A 178 11.68 25.84 24.06
C ASP A 178 12.26 25.84 22.63
N LEU A 179 13.30 26.66 22.39
CA LEU A 179 14.06 26.70 21.12
C LEU A 179 15.07 25.56 20.94
N ASN A 180 15.26 24.69 21.94
CA ASN A 180 16.32 23.66 21.92
C ASN A 180 15.81 22.21 21.88
N LYS A 181 14.54 21.97 21.55
CA LYS A 181 14.02 20.61 21.34
C LYS A 181 13.66 20.40 19.86
N PRO A 182 14.07 19.28 19.24
CA PRO A 182 13.67 18.96 17.88
C PRO A 182 12.14 18.95 17.78
N ILE A 183 11.65 19.39 16.62
CA ILE A 183 10.25 19.73 16.29
C ILE A 183 9.27 18.54 16.43
N TRP A 184 9.80 17.36 16.73
CA TRP A 184 9.07 16.11 16.78
C TRP A 184 8.83 15.74 18.24
N ASN A 185 7.61 15.92 18.73
CA ASN A 185 7.07 15.11 19.83
C ASN A 185 6.84 13.66 19.35
N MET A 186 7.88 13.07 18.76
CA MET A 186 7.97 11.63 18.61
C MET A 186 8.47 11.08 19.95
N PRO A 187 7.81 10.08 20.54
CA PRO A 187 8.41 9.37 21.65
C PRO A 187 9.79 8.83 21.21
N PRO A 188 10.81 8.86 22.09
CA PRO A 188 12.16 8.49 21.72
C PRO A 188 12.17 7.10 21.07
N LEU A 189 12.76 7.01 19.88
CA LEU A 189 13.07 5.75 19.23
C LEU A 189 14.07 5.01 20.12
N GLY A 190 13.57 4.06 20.90
CA GLY A 190 14.39 3.18 21.73
C GLY A 190 14.89 3.85 23.01
N THR A 191 14.03 3.93 24.02
CA THR A 191 14.48 3.72 25.40
C THR A 191 13.57 2.69 26.03
N ASP A 192 14.09 1.47 26.11
CA ASP A 192 13.63 0.34 26.91
C ASP A 192 12.49 0.66 27.89
N SER A 193 11.25 0.38 27.49
CA SER A 193 10.38 -0.26 28.47
C SER A 193 10.89 -1.68 28.61
N LYS A 194 11.57 -1.92 29.73
CA LYS A 194 11.58 -3.23 30.37
C LYS A 194 10.12 -3.62 30.61
N ASP A 195 9.48 -4.18 29.60
CA ASP A 195 8.36 -5.06 29.80
C ASP A 195 8.87 -6.48 29.51
N THR A 196 9.26 -7.10 30.61
CA THR A 196 9.33 -8.55 30.78
C THR A 196 8.06 -9.20 30.25
N GLY A 197 8.11 -9.68 29.02
CA GLY A 197 7.07 -10.50 28.41
C GLY A 197 7.65 -11.20 27.20
N GLN A 198 8.24 -12.37 27.43
CA GLN A 198 8.57 -13.29 26.35
C GLN A 198 7.25 -13.72 25.67
N ASP A 199 6.88 -13.09 24.55
CA ASP A 199 5.88 -13.64 23.64
C ASP A 199 6.51 -14.81 22.87
N ILE A 200 6.65 -15.93 23.57
CA ILE A 200 6.86 -17.24 22.97
C ILE A 200 5.47 -17.72 22.51
N LEU A 201 5.32 -17.84 21.20
CA LEU A 201 4.20 -18.53 20.57
C LEU A 201 4.30 -20.02 20.95
N PHE A 202 3.56 -20.44 21.97
CA PHE A 202 3.38 -21.84 22.30
C PHE A 202 2.44 -22.47 21.26
N VAL A 203 3.01 -23.29 20.38
CA VAL A 203 2.29 -24.30 19.63
C VAL A 203 1.92 -25.40 20.62
N ASP A 204 0.64 -25.77 20.66
CA ASP A 204 0.12 -26.82 21.52
C ASP A 204 1.00 -28.09 21.49
N GLY A 205 1.39 -28.55 22.69
CA GLY A 205 1.56 -29.99 22.94
C GLY A 205 2.90 -30.51 23.48
N VAL A 206 3.47 -29.93 24.56
CA VAL A 206 4.32 -30.69 25.51
C VAL A 206 4.15 -30.10 26.93
N PRO A 207 3.88 -30.89 27.98
CA PRO A 207 3.84 -30.37 29.34
C PRO A 207 5.25 -29.99 29.83
N THR A 208 5.44 -28.73 30.22
CA THR A 208 6.65 -28.19 30.85
C THR A 208 6.44 -27.91 32.33
N ASP A 209 7.49 -27.96 33.14
CA ASP A 209 7.43 -27.56 34.56
C ASP A 209 7.39 -26.03 34.74
N GLN A 210 7.22 -25.57 35.99
CA GLN A 210 7.08 -24.16 36.36
C GLN A 210 8.33 -23.29 36.04
N SER A 211 9.40 -23.87 35.49
CA SER A 211 10.61 -23.16 35.07
C SER A 211 10.79 -23.09 33.54
N GLY A 212 9.85 -23.63 32.75
CA GLY A 212 9.86 -23.52 31.30
C GLY A 212 10.97 -24.31 30.60
N ARG A 213 11.57 -25.30 31.27
CA ARG A 213 12.50 -26.26 30.64
C ARG A 213 11.71 -27.47 30.13
N PRO A 214 12.04 -28.01 28.95
CA PRO A 214 11.47 -29.28 28.50
C PRO A 214 11.88 -30.39 29.47
N LEU A 215 10.89 -31.17 29.95
CA LEU A 215 11.12 -32.35 30.76
C LEU A 215 11.79 -33.42 29.89
N ASP A 216 13.01 -33.83 30.23
CA ASP A 216 13.63 -35.03 29.69
C ASP A 216 12.84 -36.24 30.21
N LEU A 217 11.79 -36.61 29.48
CA LEU A 217 11.00 -37.81 29.75
C LEU A 217 11.77 -39.03 29.23
N THR A 218 11.95 -40.02 30.08
CA THR A 218 12.46 -41.33 29.64
C THR A 218 11.40 -42.04 28.79
N PRO A 219 11.79 -42.95 27.86
CA PRO A 219 10.85 -43.62 26.96
C PRO A 219 9.67 -44.29 27.67
N GLU A 220 9.88 -44.81 28.88
CA GLU A 220 8.84 -45.45 29.70
C GLU A 220 7.77 -44.47 30.22
N GLN A 221 8.08 -43.17 30.34
CA GLN A 221 7.12 -42.16 30.80
C GLN A 221 6.26 -41.61 29.64
N ALA A 222 6.77 -41.62 28.42
CA ALA A 222 6.04 -41.17 27.23
C ALA A 222 4.89 -42.12 26.85
N GLU A 223 5.06 -43.44 27.01
CA GLU A 223 4.01 -44.42 26.70
C GLU A 223 2.80 -44.31 27.66
N SER A 224 3.03 -43.98 28.93
CA SER A 224 1.96 -43.83 29.92
C SER A 224 1.02 -42.63 29.68
N LEU A 225 1.52 -41.59 29.00
CA LEU A 225 0.73 -40.40 28.63
C LEU A 225 -0.08 -40.62 27.34
N GLN A 226 0.39 -41.50 26.45
CA GLN A 226 -0.32 -41.84 25.22
C GLN A 226 -1.55 -42.72 25.49
N GLU A 227 -1.47 -43.65 26.46
CA GLU A 227 -2.63 -44.44 26.89
C GLU A 227 -3.72 -43.60 27.60
N GLN A 228 -3.35 -42.52 28.30
CA GLN A 228 -4.34 -41.63 28.92
C GLN A 228 -5.04 -40.70 27.92
N ALA A 229 -4.39 -40.36 26.81
CA ALA A 229 -4.97 -39.51 25.76
C ALA A 229 -5.98 -40.27 24.89
N GLU A 230 -5.76 -41.57 24.64
CA GLU A 230 -6.69 -42.41 23.87
C GLU A 230 -7.94 -42.83 24.67
N GLY A 231 -7.89 -42.78 26.01
CA GLY A 231 -9.00 -43.15 26.89
C GLY A 231 -10.13 -42.13 27.06
N LYS A 232 -9.96 -40.87 26.63
CA LYS A 232 -10.97 -39.80 26.80
C LYS A 232 -11.83 -39.50 25.55
N GLY A 233 -11.68 -40.30 24.50
CA GLY A 233 -12.42 -40.16 23.24
C GLY A 233 -13.64 -41.08 23.08
N LYS A 234 -14.15 -41.70 24.16
CA LYS A 234 -15.42 -42.44 24.17
C LYS A 234 -16.16 -42.25 25.49
N ALA A 235 -17.02 -41.22 25.53
CA ALA A 235 -18.25 -41.19 26.30
C ALA A 235 -19.19 -40.17 25.64
#